data_AF-K3VNS4-F1
#
_entry.id   AF-K3VNS4-F1
#
_cell.length_a   1.000
_cell.length_b   1.000
_cell.length_c   1.000
_cell.angle_alpha   90.00
_cell.angle_beta   90.00
_cell.angle_gamma   90.00
#
_symmetry.space_group_name_H-M   'P 1'
#
loop_
_entity.id
_entity.type
_entity.pdbx_description
1 polymer ?
#
loop_
_entity_poly.entity_id
_entity_poly.type
_entity_poly.pdbx_seq_one_letter_code
_entity_poly.pdbx_strand_id
1 'polypeptide(L)'
;MATTTAEGRIDRFRSWLEAKSTPLKTAGRKPGSNLLLASALHGIVHRGKGHDLTELERLATRPFMTMTESEEEIAALGQICSEAKAAARSRSFAAFNAPSAIMSMPDDEPLTREQFNDQVRAWRGDGSVASHPGGVI
;
A
#
# COMPACT_ATOMS: atom_id res chain seq x y z
N MET A 1 -10.74 11.87 28.81
CA MET A 1 -10.72 11.26 27.46
C MET A 1 -10.13 9.87 27.59
N ALA A 2 -10.80 8.83 27.10
CA ALA A 2 -10.21 7.48 27.14
C ALA A 2 -9.04 7.43 26.15
N THR A 3 -7.81 7.36 26.66
CA THR A 3 -6.61 7.10 25.87
C THR A 3 -6.76 5.71 25.26
N THR A 4 -6.86 5.62 23.94
CA THR A 4 -6.90 4.31 23.26
C THR A 4 -5.52 3.69 23.41
N THR A 5 -5.42 2.46 23.91
CA THR A 5 -4.14 1.73 24.06
C THR A 5 -3.52 1.41 22.69
N ALA A 6 -2.21 1.15 22.64
CA ALA A 6 -1.51 0.73 21.42
C ALA A 6 -2.17 -0.51 20.78
N GLU A 7 -2.48 -1.53 21.58
CA GLU A 7 -3.23 -2.71 21.13
C GLU A 7 -4.59 -2.33 20.50
N GLY A 8 -5.34 -1.44 21.14
CA GLY A 8 -6.62 -0.97 20.62
C GLY A 8 -6.50 -0.18 19.31
N ARG A 9 -5.38 0.51 19.07
CA ARG A 9 -5.10 1.19 17.79
C ARG A 9 -4.71 0.19 16.71
N ILE A 10 -3.85 -0.78 17.03
CA ILE A 10 -3.44 -1.89 16.14
C ILE A 10 -4.66 -2.68 15.69
N ASP A 11 -5.55 -3.07 16.62
CA ASP A 11 -6.76 -3.82 16.32
C ASP A 11 -7.70 -3.03 15.42
N ARG A 12 -7.92 -1.74 15.72
CA ARG A 12 -8.73 -0.87 14.86
C ARG A 12 -8.13 -0.73 13.46
N PHE A 13 -6.80 -0.64 13.34
CA PHE A 13 -6.13 -0.58 12.05
C PHE A 13 -6.31 -1.86 11.25
N ARG A 14 -6.14 -3.03 11.88
CA ARG A 14 -6.39 -4.35 11.28
C ARG A 14 -7.84 -4.46 10.81
N SER A 15 -8.80 -4.19 11.70
CA SER A 15 -10.23 -4.22 11.35
C SER A 15 -10.59 -3.22 10.24
N TRP A 16 -9.96 -2.05 10.21
CA TRP A 16 -10.17 -1.09 9.13
C TRP A 16 -9.69 -1.62 7.77
N LEU A 17 -8.50 -2.25 7.71
CA LEU A 17 -8.00 -2.89 6.49
C LEU A 17 -8.90 -4.05 6.03
N GLU A 18 -9.35 -4.88 6.96
CA GLU A 18 -10.29 -5.98 6.69
C GLU A 18 -11.62 -5.45 6.17
N ALA A 19 -12.21 -4.43 6.81
CA ALA A 19 -13.48 -3.84 6.40
C ALA A 19 -13.43 -3.13 5.02
N LYS A 20 -12.24 -2.65 4.62
CA LYS A 20 -12.02 -2.04 3.30
C LYS A 20 -11.65 -3.06 2.21
N SER A 21 -11.42 -4.32 2.59
CA SER A 21 -11.21 -5.42 1.65
C SER A 21 -12.55 -5.76 1.00
N THR A 22 -12.67 -5.49 -0.30
CA THR A 22 -13.91 -5.71 -1.04
C THR A 22 -13.85 -7.08 -1.74
N PRO A 23 -14.86 -7.97 -1.61
CA PRO A 23 -14.91 -9.19 -2.41
C PRO A 23 -14.88 -8.87 -3.91
N LEU A 24 -14.12 -9.62 -4.72
CA LEU A 24 -13.95 -9.33 -6.16
C LEU A 24 -15.27 -9.13 -6.93
N LYS A 25 -16.36 -9.79 -6.48
CA LYS A 25 -17.68 -9.76 -7.11
C LYS A 25 -18.44 -8.44 -6.93
N THR A 26 -18.10 -7.62 -5.93
CA THR A 26 -18.79 -6.34 -5.64
C THR A 26 -18.02 -5.11 -6.13
N ALA A 27 -16.87 -5.31 -6.80
CA ALA A 27 -16.09 -4.24 -7.40
C ALA A 27 -16.77 -3.71 -8.68
N GLY A 28 -17.84 -2.94 -8.52
CA GLY A 28 -18.29 -2.01 -9.55
C GLY A 28 -17.10 -1.15 -9.96
N ARG A 29 -16.66 -1.29 -11.21
CA ARG A 29 -15.39 -0.78 -11.75
C ARG A 29 -15.16 0.69 -11.40
N LYS A 30 -14.29 0.96 -10.42
CA LYS A 30 -13.43 2.14 -10.41
C LYS A 30 -11.98 1.63 -10.28
N PRO A 31 -11.21 1.62 -11.37
CA PRO A 31 -9.82 1.16 -11.33
C PRO A 31 -8.96 2.04 -10.41
N GLY A 32 -8.14 1.43 -9.54
CA GLY A 32 -6.87 2.01 -9.05
C GLY A 32 -6.90 3.24 -8.13
N SER A 33 -8.04 3.65 -7.56
CA SER A 33 -8.20 5.02 -7.07
C SER A 33 -7.52 5.41 -5.75
N ASN A 34 -6.72 4.53 -5.13
CA ASN A 34 -6.02 4.87 -3.88
C ASN A 34 -4.50 4.67 -3.99
N LEU A 35 -3.88 5.30 -4.98
CA LEU A 35 -2.43 5.33 -5.15
C LEU A 35 -1.69 5.77 -3.88
N LEU A 36 -2.22 6.79 -3.18
CA LEU A 36 -1.67 7.24 -1.90
C LEU A 36 -1.81 6.18 -0.80
N LEU A 37 -2.89 5.41 -0.77
CA LEU A 37 -3.03 4.33 0.22
C LEU A 37 -2.07 3.19 -0.08
N ALA A 38 -1.90 2.79 -1.34
CA ALA A 38 -0.92 1.77 -1.71
C ALA A 38 0.50 2.22 -1.33
N SER A 39 0.83 3.49 -1.57
CA SER A 39 2.09 4.12 -1.16
C SER A 39 2.24 4.13 0.37
N ALA A 40 1.14 4.41 1.10
CA ALA A 40 1.14 4.39 2.55
C ALA A 40 1.34 2.98 3.10
N LEU A 41 0.63 1.97 2.60
CA LEU A 41 0.82 0.59 3.07
C LEU A 41 2.24 0.11 2.80
N HIS A 42 2.75 0.37 1.59
CA HIS A 42 4.13 0.05 1.24
C HIS A 42 5.13 0.75 2.19
N GLY A 43 4.97 2.06 2.42
CA GLY A 43 5.81 2.81 3.36
C GLY A 43 5.69 2.32 4.81
N ILE A 44 4.49 1.94 5.28
CA ILE A 44 4.31 1.40 6.64
C ILE A 44 5.07 0.08 6.79
N VAL A 45 5.03 -0.80 5.78
CA VAL A 45 5.83 -2.04 5.78
C VAL A 45 7.32 -1.72 5.83
N HIS A 46 7.78 -0.84 4.94
CA HIS A 46 9.18 -0.47 4.81
C HIS A 46 9.70 0.12 6.14
N ARG A 47 8.94 1.03 6.75
CA ARG A 47 9.27 1.62 8.06
C ARG A 47 9.19 0.63 9.22
N GLY A 48 8.22 -0.29 9.20
CA GLY A 48 8.07 -1.33 10.22
C GLY A 48 9.22 -2.34 10.24
N LYS A 49 9.96 -2.46 9.13
CA LYS A 49 11.20 -3.24 9.05
C LYS A 49 12.46 -2.45 9.44
N GLY A 50 12.30 -1.19 9.85
CA GLY A 50 13.40 -0.33 10.31
C GLY A 50 14.10 0.45 9.20
N HIS A 51 13.52 0.54 8.00
CA HIS A 51 14.09 1.31 6.90
C HIS A 51 13.64 2.77 6.89
N ASP A 52 14.45 3.62 6.26
CA ASP A 52 14.13 5.01 6.03
C ASP A 52 13.10 5.19 4.92
N LEU A 53 12.18 6.13 5.15
CA LEU A 53 11.15 6.47 4.18
C LEU A 53 11.62 7.52 3.18
N THR A 54 11.24 7.34 1.91
CA THR A 54 11.27 8.42 0.92
C THR A 54 10.34 9.56 1.33
N GLU A 55 10.52 10.74 0.72
CA GLU A 55 9.63 11.88 0.95
C GLU A 55 8.16 11.53 0.64
N LEU A 56 7.93 10.78 -0.44
CA LEU A 56 6.61 10.33 -0.86
C LEU A 56 5.98 9.39 0.18
N GLU A 57 6.73 8.40 0.65
CA GLU A 57 6.25 7.49 1.68
C GLU A 57 6.01 8.22 3.00
N ARG A 58 6.86 9.16 3.40
CA ARG A 58 6.61 10.00 4.59
C ARG A 58 5.29 10.74 4.46
N LEU A 59 5.03 11.35 3.31
CA LEU A 59 3.78 12.06 3.06
C LEU A 59 2.57 11.13 3.13
N ALA A 60 2.66 9.95 2.51
CA ALA A 60 1.58 8.98 2.45
C ALA A 60 1.29 8.30 3.79
N THR A 61 2.33 7.98 4.56
CA THR A 61 2.23 7.28 5.86
C THR A 61 1.89 8.19 7.02
N ARG A 62 2.09 9.52 6.88
CA ARG A 62 1.91 10.49 7.97
C ARG A 62 0.59 10.36 8.74
N PRO A 63 -0.59 10.18 8.11
CA PRO A 63 -1.84 10.04 8.86
C PRO A 63 -1.85 8.83 9.82
N PHE A 64 -1.16 7.75 9.45
CA PHE A 64 -1.07 6.53 10.25
C PHE A 64 0.01 6.66 11.33
N MET A 65 1.18 7.17 10.97
CA MET A 65 2.32 7.35 11.87
C MET A 65 2.07 8.41 12.95
N THR A 66 1.20 9.39 12.68
CA THR A 66 0.83 10.40 13.70
C THR A 66 0.05 9.79 14.86
N MET A 67 -0.55 8.62 14.66
CA MET A 67 -1.36 7.93 15.68
C MET A 67 -0.59 6.85 16.44
N THR A 68 0.65 6.57 16.05
CA THR A 68 1.50 5.58 16.72
C THR A 68 2.34 6.24 17.82
N GLU A 69 2.55 5.53 18.93
CA GLU A 69 3.29 6.04 20.09
C GLU A 69 4.64 5.34 20.31
N SER A 70 4.93 4.23 19.61
CA SER A 70 6.18 3.49 19.78
C SER A 70 6.66 2.80 18.49
N GLU A 71 7.93 2.40 18.47
CA GLU A 71 8.52 1.63 17.37
C GLU A 71 7.92 0.23 17.25
N GLU A 72 7.55 -0.38 18.37
CA GLU A 72 6.88 -1.69 18.39
C GLU A 72 5.50 -1.61 17.74
N GLU A 73 4.77 -0.51 17.95
CA GLU A 73 3.49 -0.28 17.28
C GLU A 73 3.69 -0.12 15.77
N ILE A 74 4.70 0.64 15.35
CA ILE A 74 5.06 0.81 13.94
C ILE A 74 5.43 -0.54 13.30
N ALA A 75 6.20 -1.38 13.99
CA ALA A 75 6.54 -2.72 13.53
C ALA A 75 5.29 -3.62 13.38
N ALA A 76 4.36 -3.55 14.33
CA ALA A 76 3.09 -4.29 14.26
C ALA A 76 2.21 -3.83 13.08
N LEU A 77 2.10 -2.52 12.86
CA LEU A 77 1.40 -1.98 11.68
C LEU A 77 2.08 -2.41 10.38
N GLY A 78 3.43 -2.44 10.36
CA GLY A 78 4.23 -2.93 9.24
C GLY A 78 3.91 -4.39 8.92
N GLN A 79 3.84 -5.24 9.92
CA GLN A 79 3.48 -6.66 9.75
C GLN A 79 2.07 -6.82 9.17
N ILE A 80 1.08 -6.10 9.71
CA ILE A 80 -0.31 -6.10 9.20
C ILE A 80 -0.35 -5.66 7.73
N CYS A 81 0.39 -4.61 7.36
CA CYS A 81 0.45 -4.14 5.99
C CYS A 81 1.13 -5.15 5.05
N SER A 82 2.16 -5.89 5.53
CA SER A 82 2.83 -6.93 4.74
C SER A 82 1.88 -8.10 4.45
N GLU A 83 1.11 -8.53 5.46
CA GLU A 83 0.04 -9.52 5.31
C GLU A 83 -1.01 -9.06 4.28
N ALA A 84 -1.44 -7.80 4.37
CA ALA A 84 -2.38 -7.21 3.41
C ALA A 84 -1.81 -7.17 1.98
N LYS A 85 -0.51 -6.85 1.81
CA LYS A 85 0.18 -6.93 0.51
C LYS A 85 0.21 -8.35 -0.02
N ALA A 86 0.50 -9.35 0.82
CA ALA A 86 0.49 -10.75 0.42
C ALA A 86 -0.90 -11.23 -0.03
N ALA A 87 -1.94 -10.88 0.72
CA ALA A 87 -3.34 -11.19 0.37
C ALA A 87 -3.79 -10.51 -0.93
N ALA A 88 -3.29 -9.30 -1.22
CA ALA A 88 -3.53 -8.62 -2.49
C ALA A 88 -2.96 -9.40 -3.68
N ARG A 89 -1.77 -9.98 -3.52
CA ARG A 89 -1.07 -10.75 -4.58
C ARG A 89 -1.73 -12.10 -4.84
N SER A 90 -2.30 -12.75 -3.83
CA SER A 90 -2.93 -14.07 -3.95
C SER A 90 -4.28 -14.05 -4.70
N ARG A 91 -4.77 -12.87 -5.12
CA ARG A 91 -6.09 -12.67 -5.73
C ARG A 91 -7.27 -13.17 -4.87
N SER A 92 -7.03 -13.52 -3.60
CA SER A 92 -8.06 -13.95 -2.66
C SER A 92 -8.90 -12.77 -2.16
N PHE A 93 -8.35 -11.56 -2.23
CA PHE A 93 -9.01 -10.31 -1.90
C PHE A 93 -8.66 -9.26 -2.95
N ALA A 94 -9.65 -8.45 -3.38
CA ALA A 94 -9.32 -7.17 -3.99
C ALA A 94 -8.91 -6.25 -2.83
N ALA A 95 -7.61 -6.19 -2.56
CA ALA A 95 -7.05 -5.19 -1.67
C ALA A 95 -7.47 -3.81 -2.20
N PHE A 96 -8.46 -3.20 -1.54
CA PHE A 96 -8.91 -1.81 -1.66
C PHE A 96 -8.70 -1.12 -3.03
N ASN A 97 -9.05 -1.69 -4.18
CA ASN A 97 -8.76 -1.08 -5.51
C ASN A 97 -7.35 -0.43 -5.61
N ALA A 98 -6.35 -1.05 -4.99
CA ALA A 98 -4.99 -0.55 -4.93
C ALA A 98 -4.23 -0.81 -6.24
N PRO A 99 -3.33 0.08 -6.68
CA PRO A 99 -2.41 -0.23 -7.77
C PRO A 99 -1.56 -1.46 -7.46
N SER A 100 -1.75 -2.54 -8.23
CA SER A 100 -1.09 -3.83 -8.02
C SER A 100 0.43 -3.74 -8.13
N ALA A 101 0.95 -2.83 -8.95
CA ALA A 101 2.39 -2.62 -9.10
C ALA A 101 3.04 -2.23 -7.75
N ILE A 102 2.48 -1.27 -7.02
CA ILE A 102 3.01 -0.85 -5.71
C ILE A 102 2.83 -1.95 -4.66
N MET A 103 1.68 -2.63 -4.67
CA MET A 103 1.42 -3.74 -3.75
C MET A 103 2.35 -4.94 -4.00
N SER A 104 2.86 -5.08 -5.22
CA SER A 104 3.78 -6.16 -5.62
C SER A 104 5.24 -5.81 -5.39
N MET A 105 5.57 -4.54 -5.13
CA MET A 105 6.95 -4.15 -4.82
C MET A 105 7.48 -4.92 -3.60
N PRO A 106 8.79 -5.25 -3.59
CA PRO A 106 9.48 -5.75 -2.41
C PRO A 106 9.24 -4.85 -1.21
N ASP A 107 9.34 -5.40 -0.02
CA ASP A 107 9.01 -4.69 1.22
C ASP A 107 10.18 -3.84 1.74
N ASP A 108 11.38 -4.12 1.24
CA ASP A 108 12.68 -3.52 1.55
C ASP A 108 13.16 -2.54 0.48
N GLU A 109 12.44 -2.43 -0.63
CA GLU A 109 12.72 -1.45 -1.68
C GLU A 109 11.86 -0.20 -1.48
N PRO A 110 12.45 1.02 -1.52
CA PRO A 110 11.69 2.26 -1.40
C PRO A 110 10.83 2.55 -2.64
N LEU A 111 9.66 3.15 -2.43
CA LEU A 111 8.86 3.71 -3.53
C LEU A 111 9.44 5.04 -4.03
N THR A 112 10.02 5.03 -5.22
CA THR A 112 10.58 6.24 -5.85
C THR A 112 9.49 7.13 -6.46
N ARG A 113 9.83 8.42 -6.64
CA ARG A 113 8.95 9.41 -7.28
C ARG A 113 8.67 9.03 -8.74
N GLU A 114 9.66 8.50 -9.44
CA GLU A 114 9.58 8.05 -10.83
C GLU A 114 8.57 6.90 -10.95
N GLN A 115 8.73 5.85 -10.13
CA GLN A 115 7.79 4.72 -10.10
C GLN A 115 6.37 5.16 -9.77
N PHE A 116 6.19 6.06 -8.80
CA PHE A 116 4.87 6.60 -8.47
C PHE A 116 4.26 7.36 -9.66
N ASN A 117 5.03 8.21 -10.34
CA ASN A 117 4.57 8.95 -11.50
C ASN A 117 4.23 8.03 -12.68
N ASP A 118 4.96 6.94 -12.87
CA ASP A 118 4.62 5.90 -13.86
C ASP A 118 3.27 5.26 -13.55
N GLN A 119 2.97 5.00 -12.27
CA GLN A 119 1.64 4.52 -11.87
C GLN A 119 0.55 5.56 -12.11
N VAL A 120 0.82 6.85 -11.89
CA VAL A 120 -0.13 7.94 -12.21
C VAL A 120 -0.41 7.97 -13.72
N ARG A 121 0.63 7.89 -14.56
CA ARG A 121 0.50 7.90 -16.03
C ARG A 121 -0.29 6.69 -16.53
N ALA A 122 0.07 5.50 -16.06
CA ALA A 122 -0.64 4.25 -16.39
C ALA A 122 -2.11 4.32 -15.97
N TRP A 123 -2.42 4.93 -14.82
CA TRP A 123 -3.79 5.11 -14.36
C TRP A 123 -4.59 6.14 -15.17
N ARG A 124 -3.96 7.24 -15.58
CA ARG A 124 -4.61 8.30 -16.40
C ARG A 124 -4.84 7.88 -17.86
N GLY A 125 -4.20 6.81 -18.31
CA GLY A 125 -4.22 6.40 -19.72
C GLY A 125 -3.26 7.23 -20.59
N ASP A 126 -2.41 8.07 -19.99
CA ASP A 126 -1.46 8.95 -20.68
C ASP A 126 -0.13 8.22 -20.98
N GLY A 127 -0.23 7.00 -21.50
CA GLY A 127 0.91 6.12 -21.78
C GLY A 127 0.72 5.31 -23.05
N SER A 128 1.30 5.81 -24.14
CA SER A 128 1.59 5.09 -25.37
C SER A 128 2.27 3.73 -25.08
N VAL A 129 1.88 2.77 -25.90
CA VAL A 129 2.35 1.38 -26.04
C VAL A 129 3.86 1.23 -25.80
N ALA A 130 4.24 0.38 -24.84
CA ALA A 130 5.51 -0.33 -24.93
C ALA A 130 5.39 -1.39 -26.02
N SER A 131 5.61 -0.94 -27.25
CA SER A 131 5.89 -1.81 -28.39
C SER A 131 7.11 -2.64 -28.02
N HIS A 132 6.96 -3.96 -27.95
CA HIS A 132 8.10 -4.87 -27.85
C HIS A 132 8.92 -4.76 -29.16
N PRO A 133 10.21 -4.38 -29.13
CA PRO A 133 11.08 -4.52 -30.29
C PRO A 133 11.85 -5.84 -30.17
N GLY A 134 11.50 -6.81 -31.04
CA GLY A 134 12.27 -8.04 -31.32
C GLY A 134 11.92 -9.24 -30.43
N GLY A 135 11.69 -10.46 -30.92
CA GLY A 135 11.71 -10.98 -32.29
C GLY A 135 11.63 -12.53 -32.28
N VAL A 136 11.32 -13.09 -33.47
CA VAL A 136 11.72 -14.42 -34.01
C VAL A 136 11.12 -15.65 -33.26
N ILE A 137 10.32 -16.55 -33.83
CA ILE A 137 10.15 -17.13 -35.19
C ILE A 137 8.65 -17.25 -35.50
#